data_AF-A0AAD7A2K2-F1
#
_entry.id   AF-A0AAD7A2K2-F1
#
_cell.length_a   1.000
_cell.length_b   1.000
_cell.length_c   1.000
_cell.angle_alpha   90.00
_cell.angle_beta   90.00
_cell.angle_gamma   90.00
#
_symmetry.space_group_name_H-M   'P 1'
#
loop_
_entity.id
_entity.type
_entity.pdbx_description
1 polymer ?
#
loop_
_entity_poly.entity_id
_entity_poly.type
_entity_poly.pdbx_seq_one_letter_code
_entity_poly.pdbx_strand_id
1 'polypeptide(L)'
;MSFGLTVSALVTAVRNELPLYQAIVVTDLVWLANWAIFMALATYNRHPRGSHAVQYTAIGQMYISMAGMLYLWARAPTLDAEFEKTGSETVFVVLFKETSATGVGRTLALVVTAVLLVGYTVVAAVFLSRRFAGTLKQGEKTSAPTRLPPSLGLDPHLIILGLFILVPYVITVGSTELQIRRNQLCPDNAFWGFGQILAITVTIVPVVVTVQAFRKYGWRQRARFPPESGPGAADAHAHV
;
A
#
# COMPACT_ATOMS: atom_id res chain seq x y z
N MET A 1 -3.80 1.88 11.12
CA MET A 1 -5.13 2.48 10.87
C MET A 1 -6.06 1.55 10.09
N SER A 2 -5.66 0.97 8.94
CA SER A 2 -6.58 0.12 8.16
C SER A 2 -7.16 -1.06 8.92
N PHE A 3 -6.36 -1.73 9.76
CA PHE A 3 -6.83 -2.83 10.59
C PHE A 3 -8.05 -2.45 11.46
N GLY A 4 -8.02 -1.29 12.11
CA GLY A 4 -9.13 -0.82 12.95
C GLY A 4 -10.39 -0.55 12.13
N LEU A 5 -10.24 0.02 10.93
CA LEU A 5 -11.36 0.24 10.01
C LEU A 5 -11.95 -1.08 9.51
N THR A 6 -11.11 -2.04 9.13
CA THR A 6 -11.58 -3.38 8.71
C THR A 6 -12.31 -4.10 9.83
N VAL A 7 -11.77 -4.08 11.06
CA VAL A 7 -12.42 -4.70 12.22
C VAL A 7 -13.73 -4.01 12.55
N SER A 8 -13.78 -2.68 12.57
CA SER A 8 -15.00 -1.92 12.84
C SER A 8 -16.08 -2.26 11.81
N ALA A 9 -15.74 -2.19 10.51
CA ALA A 9 -16.67 -2.51 9.45
C ALA A 9 -17.12 -3.97 9.49
N LEU A 10 -16.22 -4.90 9.85
CA LEU A 10 -16.56 -6.31 10.02
C LEU A 10 -17.58 -6.50 11.16
N VAL A 11 -17.36 -5.86 12.32
CA VAL A 11 -18.29 -5.93 13.45
C VAL A 11 -19.66 -5.35 13.07
N THR A 12 -19.69 -4.20 12.41
CA THR A 12 -20.95 -3.58 11.95
C THR A 12 -21.64 -4.43 10.88
N ALA A 13 -20.88 -5.05 9.97
CA ALA A 13 -21.43 -5.94 8.95
C ALA A 13 -22.03 -7.21 9.56
N VAL A 14 -21.42 -7.78 10.61
CA VAL A 14 -21.97 -8.92 11.35
C VAL A 14 -23.30 -8.58 12.03
N ARG A 15 -23.50 -7.32 12.41
CA ARG A 15 -24.77 -6.83 12.98
C ARG A 15 -25.83 -6.50 11.93
N ASN A 16 -25.51 -6.59 10.64
CA ASN A 16 -26.36 -6.13 9.52
C ASN A 16 -26.74 -4.64 9.61
N GLU A 17 -25.95 -3.84 10.32
CA GLU A 17 -26.16 -2.38 10.45
C GLU A 17 -25.36 -1.60 9.39
N LEU A 18 -24.54 -2.29 8.59
CA LEU A 18 -23.65 -1.67 7.62
C LEU A 18 -24.32 -1.60 6.25
N PRO A 19 -24.76 -0.42 5.78
CA PRO A 19 -25.34 -0.32 4.44
C PRO A 19 -24.27 -0.59 3.38
N LEU A 20 -24.69 -1.15 2.23
CA LEU A 20 -23.79 -1.58 1.15
C LEU A 20 -22.82 -0.47 0.70
N TYR A 21 -23.28 0.77 0.64
CA TYR A 21 -22.44 1.90 0.25
C TYR A 21 -21.28 2.15 1.24
N GLN A 22 -21.51 1.99 2.56
CA GLN A 22 -20.44 2.13 3.56
C GLN A 22 -19.43 1.01 3.40
N ALA A 23 -19.88 -0.22 3.10
CA ALA A 23 -18.99 -1.35 2.85
C ALA A 23 -18.09 -1.11 1.61
N ILE A 24 -18.63 -0.46 0.57
CA ILE A 24 -17.87 -0.07 -0.62
C ILE A 24 -16.80 0.97 -0.26
N VAL A 25 -17.16 2.05 0.42
CA VAL A 25 -16.21 3.10 0.84
C VAL A 25 -15.13 2.52 1.75
N VAL A 26 -15.49 1.63 2.68
CA VAL A 26 -14.52 0.92 3.51
C VAL A 26 -13.60 0.04 2.67
N THR A 27 -14.12 -0.65 1.65
CA THR A 27 -13.29 -1.45 0.75
C THR A 27 -12.24 -0.59 0.06
N ASP A 28 -12.67 0.51 -0.57
CA ASP A 28 -11.75 1.43 -1.26
C ASP A 28 -10.67 1.95 -0.31
N LEU A 29 -11.04 2.25 0.94
CA LEU A 29 -10.10 2.67 1.97
C LEU A 29 -9.06 1.64 2.33
N VAL A 30 -9.55 0.43 2.58
CA VAL A 30 -8.72 -0.69 2.98
C VAL A 30 -7.74 -1.00 1.86
N TRP A 31 -8.17 -0.89 0.60
CA TRP A 31 -7.32 -0.94 -0.58
C TRP A 31 -6.24 0.14 -0.59
N LEU A 32 -6.60 1.42 -0.44
CA LEU A 32 -5.64 2.52 -0.43
C LEU A 32 -4.60 2.36 0.69
N ALA A 33 -5.03 1.93 1.86
CA ALA A 33 -4.12 1.71 2.98
C ALA A 33 -3.20 0.48 2.77
N ASN A 34 -3.72 -0.59 2.18
CA ASN A 34 -2.93 -1.75 1.78
C ASN A 34 -1.83 -1.37 0.78
N TRP A 35 -2.16 -0.51 -0.19
CA TRP A 35 -1.19 0.07 -1.12
C TRP A 35 -0.10 0.87 -0.40
N ALA A 36 -0.48 1.74 0.54
CA ALA A 36 0.48 2.54 1.30
C ALA A 36 1.44 1.65 2.13
N ILE A 37 0.93 0.58 2.73
CA ILE A 37 1.73 -0.39 3.50
C ILE A 37 2.72 -1.12 2.57
N PHE A 38 2.28 -1.53 1.38
CA PHE A 38 3.14 -2.16 0.40
C PHE A 38 4.31 -1.24 -0.01
N MET A 39 4.03 0.04 -0.26
CA MET A 39 5.06 1.04 -0.55
C MET A 39 6.02 1.28 0.61
N ALA A 40 5.48 1.36 1.83
CA ALA A 40 6.28 1.48 3.03
C ALA A 40 7.21 0.26 3.19
N LEU A 41 6.72 -0.95 2.92
CA LEU A 41 7.50 -2.18 3.02
C LEU A 41 8.60 -2.26 1.96
N ALA A 42 8.31 -1.88 0.71
CA ALA A 42 9.29 -1.81 -0.38
C ALA A 42 10.44 -0.84 -0.04
N THR A 43 10.11 0.29 0.60
CA THR A 43 11.11 1.27 1.07
C THR A 43 11.87 0.74 2.29
N TYR A 44 11.16 0.12 3.24
CA TYR A 44 11.72 -0.40 4.48
C TYR A 44 12.75 -1.51 4.26
N ASN A 45 12.50 -2.38 3.27
CA ASN A 45 13.40 -3.49 2.91
C ASN A 45 14.79 -3.05 2.45
N ARG A 46 14.99 -1.76 2.14
CA ARG A 46 16.30 -1.20 1.75
C ARG A 46 17.20 -0.92 2.94
N HIS A 47 16.63 -0.84 4.14
CA HIS A 47 17.42 -0.60 5.33
C HIS A 47 18.01 -1.90 5.87
N PRO A 48 19.35 -2.04 5.97
CA PRO A 48 20.01 -3.25 6.47
C PRO A 48 19.71 -3.56 7.95
N ARG A 49 19.03 -2.64 8.66
CA ARG A 49 18.60 -2.79 10.06
C ARG A 49 17.09 -2.91 10.21
N GLY A 50 16.36 -3.25 9.14
CA GLY A 50 14.92 -3.46 9.22
C GLY A 50 14.57 -4.56 10.21
N SER A 51 13.76 -4.24 11.22
CA SER A 51 13.18 -5.19 12.16
C SER A 51 12.27 -6.16 11.41
N HIS A 52 12.51 -7.45 11.61
CA HIS A 52 11.71 -8.53 11.02
C HIS A 52 10.27 -8.50 11.51
N ALA A 53 10.06 -8.10 12.78
CA ALA A 53 8.74 -8.02 13.38
C ALA A 53 7.81 -7.09 12.58
N VAL A 54 8.31 -5.90 12.21
CA VAL A 54 7.53 -4.92 11.44
C VAL A 54 7.09 -5.49 10.10
N GLN A 55 7.98 -6.24 9.43
CA GLN A 55 7.68 -6.83 8.13
C GLN A 55 6.63 -7.95 8.24
N TYR A 56 6.77 -8.86 9.21
CA TYR A 56 5.77 -9.91 9.44
C TYR A 56 4.42 -9.33 9.85
N THR A 57 4.40 -8.30 10.69
CA THR A 57 3.17 -7.60 11.07
C THR A 57 2.52 -6.94 9.85
N ALA A 58 3.28 -6.28 8.98
CA ALA A 58 2.74 -5.71 7.74
C ALA A 58 2.15 -6.80 6.83
N ILE A 59 2.84 -7.94 6.71
CA ILE A 59 2.35 -9.07 5.91
C ILE A 59 1.05 -9.62 6.48
N GLY A 60 1.00 -9.89 7.79
CA GLY A 60 -0.20 -10.37 8.47
C GLY A 60 -1.37 -9.40 8.37
N GLN A 61 -1.12 -8.10 8.55
CA GLN A 61 -2.13 -7.06 8.40
C GLN A 61 -2.74 -7.06 6.99
N MET A 62 -1.93 -7.21 5.94
CA MET A 62 -2.40 -7.32 4.55
C MET A 62 -3.34 -8.52 4.35
N TYR A 63 -3.00 -9.68 4.92
CA TYR A 63 -3.85 -10.87 4.83
C TYR A 63 -5.20 -10.68 5.51
N ILE A 64 -5.20 -10.17 6.74
CA ILE A 64 -6.44 -9.93 7.49
C ILE A 64 -7.32 -8.92 6.76
N SER A 65 -6.70 -7.87 6.25
CA SER A 65 -7.33 -6.81 5.47
C SER A 65 -7.99 -7.34 4.19
N MET A 66 -7.28 -8.13 3.39
CA MET A 66 -7.80 -8.75 2.17
C MET A 66 -8.91 -9.78 2.45
N ALA A 67 -8.74 -10.60 3.50
CA ALA A 67 -9.77 -11.55 3.93
C ALA A 67 -11.04 -10.83 4.39
N GLY A 68 -10.91 -9.74 5.14
CA GLY A 68 -12.03 -8.90 5.56
C GLY A 68 -12.79 -8.30 4.37
N MET A 69 -12.08 -7.86 3.33
CA MET A 69 -12.73 -7.36 2.10
C MET A 69 -13.49 -8.47 1.36
N LEU A 70 -12.89 -9.65 1.18
CA LEU A 70 -13.59 -10.79 0.59
C LEU A 70 -14.86 -11.14 1.37
N TYR A 71 -14.78 -11.13 2.70
CA TYR A 71 -15.94 -11.35 3.57
C TYR A 71 -17.03 -10.28 3.36
N LEU A 72 -16.67 -8.99 3.35
CA LEU A 72 -17.61 -7.89 3.12
C LEU A 72 -18.32 -8.04 1.77
N TRP A 73 -17.59 -8.30 0.69
CA TRP A 73 -18.18 -8.51 -0.64
C TRP A 73 -18.98 -9.80 -0.75
N ALA A 74 -18.59 -10.85 -0.03
CA ALA A 74 -19.38 -12.07 0.06
C ALA A 74 -20.74 -11.80 0.74
N ARG A 75 -20.78 -10.89 1.73
CA ARG A 75 -22.00 -10.48 2.45
C ARG A 75 -22.78 -9.33 1.80
N ALA A 76 -22.27 -8.72 0.73
CA ALA A 76 -22.94 -7.60 0.06
C ALA A 76 -24.47 -7.77 -0.19
N PRO A 77 -25.01 -8.95 -0.59
CA PRO A 77 -26.45 -9.10 -0.83
C PRO A 77 -27.30 -8.91 0.42
N THR A 78 -26.78 -9.28 1.60
CA THR A 78 -27.54 -9.12 2.85
C THR A 78 -27.57 -7.67 3.31
N LEU A 79 -26.64 -6.84 2.82
CA LEU A 79 -26.53 -5.43 3.20
C LEU A 79 -27.46 -4.51 2.39
N ASP A 80 -28.00 -4.99 1.27
CA ASP A 80 -28.84 -4.20 0.36
C ASP A 80 -30.35 -4.48 0.51
N ALA A 81 -30.72 -5.47 1.35
CA ALA A 81 -32.09 -5.93 1.51
C ALA A 81 -33.08 -4.84 2.00
N GLU A 82 -32.58 -3.80 2.67
CA GLU A 82 -33.39 -2.64 3.05
C GLU A 82 -33.46 -1.55 1.96
N PHE A 83 -32.39 -1.38 1.17
CA PHE A 83 -32.34 -0.38 0.10
C PHE A 83 -33.21 -0.76 -1.10
N GLU A 84 -33.30 -2.05 -1.42
CA GLU A 84 -34.15 -2.58 -2.51
C GLU A 84 -35.63 -2.15 -2.34
N LYS A 85 -36.11 -2.00 -1.10
CA LYS A 85 -37.48 -1.53 -0.81
C LYS A 85 -37.73 -0.08 -1.23
N THR A 86 -36.68 0.73 -1.32
CA THR A 86 -36.78 2.16 -1.62
C THR A 86 -36.68 2.44 -3.13
N GLY A 87 -36.43 1.41 -3.96
CA GLY A 87 -36.38 1.52 -5.42
C GLY A 87 -35.18 2.31 -5.97
N SER A 88 -34.18 2.62 -5.13
CA SER A 88 -32.97 3.32 -5.54
C SER A 88 -31.86 2.29 -5.78
N GLU A 89 -31.50 2.06 -7.04
CA GLU A 89 -30.45 1.11 -7.40
C GLU A 89 -29.07 1.68 -7.02
N THR A 90 -28.34 1.01 -6.13
CA THR A 90 -27.00 1.45 -5.72
C THR A 90 -26.01 1.27 -6.87
N VAL A 91 -25.58 2.39 -7.47
CA VAL A 91 -24.65 2.37 -8.61
C VAL A 91 -23.21 2.30 -8.13
N PHE A 92 -22.49 1.28 -8.58
CA PHE A 92 -21.06 1.08 -8.35
C PHE A 92 -20.26 1.52 -9.59
N VAL A 93 -19.34 2.47 -9.41
CA VAL A 93 -18.54 3.00 -10.50
C VAL A 93 -17.16 2.37 -10.48
N VAL A 94 -16.91 1.45 -11.41
CA VAL A 94 -15.60 0.81 -11.60
C VAL A 94 -14.98 1.34 -12.88
N LEU A 95 -13.78 1.92 -12.79
CA LEU A 95 -13.06 2.46 -13.96
C LEU A 95 -13.94 3.44 -14.77
N PHE A 96 -14.64 4.34 -14.09
CA PHE A 96 -15.58 5.30 -14.70
C PHE A 96 -16.79 4.69 -15.43
N LYS A 97 -17.01 3.37 -15.32
CA LYS A 97 -18.21 2.70 -15.83
C LYS A 97 -19.17 2.39 -14.69
N GLU A 98 -20.42 2.79 -14.88
CA GLU A 98 -21.52 2.50 -13.96
C GLU A 98 -21.91 1.02 -14.09
N THR A 99 -21.93 0.33 -12.95
CA THR A 99 -22.27 -1.09 -12.84
C THR A 99 -23.12 -1.30 -11.61
N SER A 100 -24.06 -2.24 -11.65
CA SER A 100 -24.87 -2.58 -10.48
C SER A 100 -23.99 -3.23 -9.40
N ALA A 101 -24.06 -2.71 -8.17
CA ALA A 101 -23.20 -3.13 -7.06
C ALA A 101 -23.44 -4.59 -6.64
N THR A 102 -24.68 -5.06 -6.73
CA THR A 102 -25.11 -6.39 -6.26
C THR A 102 -24.86 -7.50 -7.28
N GLY A 103 -24.80 -7.16 -8.57
CA GLY A 103 -24.56 -8.11 -9.67
C GLY A 103 -23.09 -8.17 -10.08
N VAL A 104 -22.81 -7.66 -11.28
CA VAL A 104 -21.49 -7.72 -11.92
C VAL A 104 -20.41 -7.04 -11.06
N GLY A 105 -20.74 -5.93 -10.39
CA GLY A 105 -19.80 -5.20 -9.54
C GLY A 105 -19.23 -6.07 -8.41
N ARG A 106 -20.09 -6.81 -7.71
CA ARG A 106 -19.70 -7.75 -6.65
C ARG A 106 -18.81 -8.88 -7.18
N THR A 107 -19.22 -9.53 -8.25
CA THR A 107 -18.44 -10.63 -8.84
C THR A 107 -17.06 -10.14 -9.26
N LEU A 108 -17.00 -8.97 -9.90
CA LEU A 108 -15.75 -8.35 -10.29
C LEU A 108 -14.86 -8.04 -9.08
N ALA A 109 -15.41 -7.42 -8.02
CA ALA A 109 -14.68 -7.11 -6.80
C ALA A 109 -14.12 -8.35 -6.11
N LEU A 110 -14.91 -9.44 -6.03
CA LEU A 110 -14.48 -10.72 -5.48
C LEU A 110 -13.34 -11.34 -6.30
N VAL A 111 -13.50 -11.41 -7.62
CA VAL A 111 -12.49 -11.98 -8.52
C VAL A 111 -11.19 -11.18 -8.46
N VAL A 112 -11.26 -9.85 -8.56
CA VAL A 112 -10.07 -8.98 -8.51
C VAL A 112 -9.36 -9.11 -7.16
N THR A 113 -10.10 -9.07 -6.05
CA THR A 113 -9.53 -9.19 -4.71
C THR A 113 -8.90 -10.58 -4.49
N ALA A 114 -9.54 -11.65 -4.98
CA ALA A 114 -9.00 -13.01 -4.89
C ALA A 114 -7.72 -13.18 -5.71
N VAL A 115 -7.69 -12.68 -6.96
CA VAL A 115 -6.49 -12.71 -7.81
C VAL A 115 -5.34 -11.96 -7.16
N LEU A 116 -5.61 -10.79 -6.58
CA LEU A 116 -4.58 -10.01 -5.90
C LEU A 116 -4.11 -10.64 -4.61
N LEU A 117 -5.00 -11.27 -3.85
CA LEU A 117 -4.62 -12.04 -2.67
C LEU A 117 -3.66 -13.16 -3.04
N VAL A 118 -3.98 -13.95 -4.09
CA VAL A 118 -3.11 -15.02 -4.58
C VAL A 118 -1.78 -14.46 -5.08
N GLY A 119 -1.80 -13.41 -5.90
CA GLY A 119 -0.57 -12.76 -6.40
C GLY A 119 0.31 -12.24 -5.26
N TYR A 120 -0.30 -11.60 -4.26
CA TYR A 120 0.38 -11.16 -3.06
C TYR A 120 0.96 -12.33 -2.26
N THR A 121 0.22 -13.43 -2.11
CA THR A 121 0.71 -14.64 -1.44
C THR A 121 1.93 -15.22 -2.12
N VAL A 122 1.94 -15.30 -3.45
CA VAL A 122 3.09 -15.77 -4.21
C VAL A 122 4.31 -14.87 -3.98
N VAL A 123 4.15 -13.54 -4.08
CA VAL A 123 5.24 -12.59 -3.85
C VAL A 123 5.76 -12.67 -2.42
N ALA A 124 4.88 -12.72 -1.43
CA ALA A 124 5.24 -12.87 -0.02
C ALA A 124 5.97 -14.19 0.24
N ALA A 125 5.50 -15.31 -0.33
CA ALA A 125 6.14 -16.61 -0.21
C ALA A 125 7.54 -16.61 -0.84
N VAL A 126 7.69 -16.12 -2.08
CA VAL A 126 9.00 -16.01 -2.74
C VAL A 126 9.97 -15.14 -1.92
N PHE A 127 9.48 -14.02 -1.39
CA PHE A 127 10.25 -13.14 -0.53
C PHE A 127 10.73 -13.84 0.75
N LEU A 128 9.83 -14.56 1.43
CA LEU A 128 10.14 -15.32 2.63
C LEU A 128 11.12 -16.46 2.33
N SER A 129 10.91 -17.23 1.27
CA SER A 129 11.79 -18.33 0.87
C SER A 129 13.21 -17.85 0.56
N ARG A 130 13.35 -16.76 -0.20
CA ARG A 130 14.67 -16.16 -0.48
C ARG A 130 15.37 -15.73 0.79
N ARG A 131 14.62 -15.22 1.77
CA ARG A 131 15.17 -14.80 3.05
C ARG A 131 15.65 -15.97 3.89
N PHE A 132 14.82 -17.00 4.05
CA PHE A 132 15.21 -18.20 4.81
C PHE A 132 16.45 -18.87 4.22
N ALA A 133 16.55 -18.95 2.90
CA ALA A 133 17.75 -19.45 2.21
C ALA A 133 19.00 -18.61 2.49
N GLY A 134 18.85 -17.28 2.62
CA GLY A 134 19.94 -16.37 2.97
C GLY A 134 20.44 -16.53 4.41
N THR A 135 19.52 -16.65 5.38
CA THR A 135 19.88 -16.81 6.80
C THR A 135 20.68 -18.09 7.04
N LEU A 136 20.38 -19.19 6.35
CA LEU A 136 21.14 -20.44 6.46
C LEU A 136 22.59 -20.29 5.95
N LYS A 137 22.82 -19.49 4.90
CA LYS A 137 24.16 -19.28 4.34
C LYS A 137 25.02 -18.30 5.15
N GLN A 138 24.40 -17.45 5.95
CA GLN A 138 25.10 -16.37 6.65
C GLN A 138 25.79 -16.83 7.95
N GLY A 139 25.46 -18.02 8.46
CA GLY A 139 26.07 -18.59 9.67
C GLY A 139 27.55 -18.99 9.53
N GLU A 140 28.10 -19.04 8.31
CA GLU A 140 29.42 -19.66 8.06
C GLU A 140 30.54 -18.67 7.72
N LYS A 141 30.25 -17.38 7.50
CA LYS A 141 31.26 -16.40 7.06
C LYS A 141 31.33 -15.19 7.97
N THR A 142 32.06 -15.34 9.08
CA THR A 142 32.56 -14.27 9.93
C THR A 142 33.69 -13.52 9.23
N SER A 143 33.41 -12.89 8.09
CA SER A 143 34.38 -12.04 7.38
C SER A 143 34.06 -10.58 7.69
N ALA A 144 35.11 -9.80 8.01
CA ALA A 144 35.00 -8.41 8.45
C ALA A 144 34.12 -7.57 7.51
N PRO A 145 33.21 -6.73 8.07
CA PRO A 145 32.25 -5.97 7.27
C PRO A 145 32.99 -4.91 6.45
N THR A 146 33.15 -5.18 5.15
CA THR A 146 33.62 -4.17 4.20
C THR A 146 32.51 -3.13 4.06
N ARG A 147 32.71 -1.97 4.71
CA ARG A 147 31.77 -0.84 4.72
C ARG A 147 31.81 -0.14 3.38
N LEU A 148 31.12 -0.68 2.37
CA LEU A 148 30.80 0.13 1.21
C LEU A 148 29.78 1.20 1.63
N PRO A 149 30.01 2.48 1.29
CA PRO A 149 29.05 3.53 1.58
C PRO A 149 27.74 3.22 0.84
N PRO A 150 26.57 3.38 1.49
CA PRO A 150 25.30 3.17 0.82
C PRO A 150 25.19 4.14 -0.34
N SER A 151 25.28 3.62 -1.57
CA SER A 151 25.03 4.41 -2.78
C SER A 151 23.55 4.76 -2.79
N LEU A 152 23.25 5.98 -2.38
CA LEU A 152 21.92 6.57 -2.28
C LEU A 152 21.34 6.95 -3.66
N GLY A 153 21.66 6.17 -4.70
CA GLY A 153 21.06 6.33 -6.01
C GLY A 153 19.56 6.10 -5.87
N LEU A 154 18.76 7.04 -6.36
CA LEU A 154 17.32 6.85 -6.54
C LEU A 154 17.15 5.60 -7.42
N ASP A 155 16.85 4.47 -6.79
CA ASP A 155 16.78 3.19 -7.49
C ASP A 155 15.69 3.27 -8.55
N PRO A 156 16.00 3.06 -9.84
CA PRO A 156 15.02 3.12 -10.91
C PRO A 156 13.84 2.18 -10.67
N HIS A 157 14.02 1.07 -9.94
CA HIS A 157 12.92 0.18 -9.57
C HIS A 157 11.88 0.86 -8.69
N LEU A 158 12.28 1.79 -7.82
CA LEU A 158 11.39 2.48 -6.91
C LEU A 158 10.56 3.55 -7.64
N ILE A 159 11.15 4.19 -8.65
CA ILE A 159 10.45 5.13 -9.55
C ILE A 159 9.42 4.38 -10.38
N ILE A 160 9.82 3.27 -11.01
CA ILE A 160 8.93 2.43 -11.81
C ILE A 160 7.79 1.89 -10.95
N LEU A 161 8.11 1.40 -9.74
CA LEU A 161 7.11 0.93 -8.78
C LEU A 161 6.14 2.05 -8.39
N GLY A 162 6.67 3.25 -8.10
CA GLY A 162 5.85 4.42 -7.77
C GLY A 162 4.90 4.82 -8.90
N LEU A 163 5.37 4.85 -10.15
CA LEU A 163 4.54 5.16 -11.32
C LEU A 163 3.46 4.10 -11.54
N PHE A 164 3.82 2.82 -11.42
CA PHE A 164 2.86 1.72 -11.57
C PHE A 164 1.76 1.75 -10.49
N ILE A 165 2.06 2.32 -9.33
CA ILE A 165 1.14 2.41 -8.19
C ILE A 165 0.33 3.71 -8.21
N LEU A 166 0.86 4.79 -8.77
CA LEU A 166 0.16 6.07 -8.86
C LEU A 166 -1.12 5.96 -9.70
N VAL A 167 -1.09 5.19 -10.79
CA VAL A 167 -2.26 5.01 -11.68
C VAL A 167 -3.44 4.35 -10.96
N PRO A 168 -3.33 3.13 -10.38
CA PRO A 168 -4.43 2.53 -9.65
C PRO A 168 -4.86 3.36 -8.45
N TYR A 169 -3.93 4.07 -7.80
CA TYR A 169 -4.25 5.00 -6.72
C TYR A 169 -5.20 6.12 -7.18
N VAL A 170 -4.86 6.82 -8.28
CA VAL A 170 -5.70 7.90 -8.83
C VAL A 170 -7.06 7.37 -9.29
N ILE A 171 -7.06 6.17 -9.90
CA ILE A 171 -8.30 5.50 -10.32
C ILE A 171 -9.20 5.22 -9.11
N THR A 172 -8.67 4.63 -8.03
CA THR A 172 -9.46 4.34 -6.83
C THR A 172 -10.05 5.61 -6.24
N VAL A 173 -9.23 6.66 -6.06
CA VAL A 173 -9.72 7.95 -5.52
C VAL A 173 -10.79 8.56 -6.44
N GLY A 174 -10.57 8.57 -7.75
CA GLY A 174 -11.53 9.08 -8.72
C GLY A 174 -12.85 8.30 -8.71
N SER A 175 -12.78 6.97 -8.63
CA SER A 175 -13.94 6.09 -8.50
C SER A 175 -14.73 6.38 -7.22
N THR A 176 -14.05 6.50 -6.07
CA THR A 176 -14.71 6.80 -4.78
C THR A 176 -15.42 8.15 -4.81
N GLU A 177 -14.78 9.21 -5.34
CA GLU A 177 -15.41 10.53 -5.46
C GLU A 177 -16.63 10.51 -6.40
N LEU A 178 -16.54 9.80 -7.52
CA LEU A 178 -17.65 9.69 -8.46
C LEU A 178 -18.83 8.91 -7.84
N GLN A 179 -18.55 7.87 -7.07
CA GLN A 179 -19.56 7.13 -6.30
C GLN A 179 -20.24 8.01 -5.26
N ILE A 180 -19.49 8.82 -4.51
CA ILE A 180 -20.06 9.74 -3.51
C ILE A 180 -20.99 10.76 -4.19
N ARG A 181 -20.57 11.35 -5.31
CA ARG A 181 -21.37 12.32 -6.06
C ARG A 181 -22.64 11.69 -6.64
N ARG A 182 -22.53 10.49 -7.21
CA ARG A 182 -23.68 9.79 -7.83
C ARG A 182 -24.73 9.37 -6.81
N ASN A 183 -24.30 8.92 -5.63
CA ASN A 183 -25.22 8.47 -4.57
C ASN A 183 -25.73 9.63 -3.69
N GLN A 184 -25.42 10.90 -4.01
CA GLN A 184 -25.89 12.10 -3.31
C GLN A 184 -25.77 12.03 -1.77
N LEU A 185 -24.67 11.46 -1.26
CA LEU A 185 -24.51 11.17 0.17
C LEU A 185 -24.47 12.43 1.06
N CYS A 186 -24.25 13.61 0.46
CA CYS A 186 -24.32 14.91 1.12
C CYS A 186 -25.01 15.90 0.17
N PRO A 187 -26.35 16.01 0.19
CA PRO A 187 -27.07 16.94 -0.69
C PRO A 187 -26.67 18.41 -0.43
N ASP A 188 -26.24 18.72 0.79
CA ASP A 188 -25.71 20.03 1.16
C ASP A 188 -24.19 20.09 0.89
N ASN A 189 -23.84 20.41 -0.36
CA ASN A 189 -22.48 20.52 -0.92
C ASN A 189 -21.52 21.54 -0.24
N ALA A 190 -21.76 21.94 1.01
CA ALA A 190 -20.98 22.96 1.70
C ALA A 190 -19.76 22.41 2.48
N PHE A 191 -19.74 21.12 2.82
CA PHE A 191 -18.69 20.54 3.65
C PHE A 191 -17.88 19.49 2.90
N TRP A 192 -16.58 19.43 3.22
CA TRP A 192 -15.69 18.40 2.73
C TRP A 192 -16.28 17.02 3.00
N GLY A 193 -16.53 16.26 1.93
CA GLY A 193 -17.06 14.91 2.05
C GLY A 193 -16.08 14.01 2.79
N PHE A 194 -16.61 12.98 3.46
CA PHE A 194 -15.79 11.98 4.14
C PHE A 194 -14.68 11.44 3.23
N GLY A 195 -14.99 11.15 1.95
CA GLY A 195 -14.02 10.70 0.95
C GLY A 195 -12.82 11.62 0.76
N GLN A 196 -13.02 12.94 0.80
CA GLN A 196 -11.96 13.95 0.59
C GLN A 196 -11.06 14.09 1.82
N ILE A 197 -11.65 14.18 3.01
CA ILE A 197 -10.91 14.24 4.29
C ILE A 197 -10.02 13.01 4.43
N LEU A 198 -10.58 11.87 4.06
CA LEU A 198 -9.98 10.56 4.14
C LEU A 198 -8.89 10.34 3.10
N ALA A 199 -9.13 10.70 1.83
CA ALA A 199 -8.11 10.68 0.79
C ALA A 199 -6.92 11.57 1.18
N ILE A 200 -7.17 12.73 1.79
CA ILE A 200 -6.14 13.62 2.29
C ILE A 200 -5.43 13.02 3.50
N THR A 201 -6.15 12.44 4.45
CA THR A 201 -5.55 11.80 5.64
C THR A 201 -4.63 10.63 5.24
N VAL A 202 -5.06 9.81 4.28
CA VAL A 202 -4.30 8.65 3.80
C VAL A 202 -3.11 9.06 2.94
N THR A 203 -3.19 10.17 2.20
CA THR A 203 -2.06 10.68 1.39
C THR A 203 -1.05 11.49 2.18
N ILE A 204 -1.48 12.17 3.24
CA ILE A 204 -0.61 13.07 4.00
C ILE A 204 0.59 12.31 4.57
N VAL A 205 0.39 11.09 5.09
CA VAL A 205 1.48 10.34 5.73
C VAL A 205 2.56 9.94 4.72
N PRO A 206 2.24 9.25 3.59
CA PRO A 206 3.21 8.98 2.53
C PRO A 206 3.89 10.24 1.98
N VAL A 207 3.12 11.33 1.76
CA VAL A 207 3.65 12.59 1.23
C VAL A 207 4.63 13.22 2.23
N VAL A 208 4.27 13.30 3.50
CA VAL A 208 5.13 13.84 4.55
C VAL A 208 6.41 13.00 4.69
N VAL A 209 6.32 11.67 4.69
CA VAL A 209 7.49 10.79 4.75
C VAL A 209 8.37 10.97 3.51
N THR A 210 7.78 11.09 2.32
CA THR A 210 8.51 11.33 1.07
C THR A 210 9.22 12.68 1.09
N VAL A 211 8.53 13.74 1.53
CA VAL A 211 9.10 15.08 1.67
C VAL A 211 10.21 15.10 2.73
N GLN A 212 10.02 14.43 3.87
CA GLN A 212 11.05 14.31 4.90
C GLN A 212 12.28 13.55 4.40
N ALA A 213 12.08 12.45 3.68
CA ALA A 213 13.15 11.72 3.02
C ALA A 213 13.86 12.64 2.01
N PHE A 214 13.11 13.37 1.19
CA PHE A 214 13.67 14.29 0.20
C PHE A 214 14.46 15.44 0.84
N ARG A 215 13.98 16.02 1.94
CA ARG A 215 14.69 17.06 2.70
C ARG A 215 15.95 16.53 3.37
N LYS A 216 15.88 15.33 3.95
CA LYS A 216 17.00 14.70 4.67
C LYS A 216 18.11 14.23 3.74
N TYR A 217 17.72 13.67 2.59
CA TYR A 217 18.66 13.05 1.66
C TYR A 217 19.02 13.93 0.46
N GLY A 218 18.16 14.90 0.12
CA GLY A 218 18.40 15.92 -0.90
C GLY A 218 18.53 15.38 -2.33
N TRP A 219 18.38 16.27 -3.32
CA TRP A 219 18.76 15.99 -4.71
C TRP A 219 20.27 16.10 -4.96
N ARG A 220 21.04 16.46 -3.93
CA ARG A 220 22.50 16.56 -4.02
C ARG A 220 23.08 15.15 -4.11
N GLN A 221 23.14 14.64 -5.34
CA GLN A 221 24.10 13.63 -5.76
C GLN A 221 25.43 14.01 -5.09
N ARG A 222 25.94 13.14 -4.21
CA ARG A 222 27.28 13.31 -3.66
C ARG A 222 28.22 13.54 -4.84
N ALA A 223 28.77 14.75 -4.93
CA ALA A 223 29.99 14.98 -5.68
C ALA A 223 30.95 13.86 -5.27
N ARG A 224 31.44 13.12 -6.28
CA ARG A 224 32.39 12.02 -6.10
C ARG A 224 33.39 12.46 -5.05
N PHE A 225 33.44 11.77 -3.91
CA PHE A 225 34.58 11.93 -3.03
C PHE A 225 35.80 11.65 -3.91
N PRO A 226 36.75 12.59 -4.04
CA PRO A 226 38.00 12.32 -4.70
C PRO A 226 38.55 11.02 -4.09
N PRO A 227 39.09 10.09 -4.90
CA PRO A 227 39.74 8.92 -4.34
C PRO A 227 40.71 9.42 -3.27
N GLU A 228 40.57 8.93 -2.03
CA GLU A 228 41.59 9.13 -1.02
C GLU A 228 42.88 8.64 -1.64
N SER A 229 43.75 9.58 -2.00
CA SER A 229 45.13 9.31 -2.32
C SER A 229 45.72 8.71 -1.06
N GLY A 230 45.69 7.39 -0.97
CA GLY A 230 46.21 6.66 0.17
C GLY A 230 47.63 7.11 0.46
N PRO A 231 48.04 7.22 1.74
CA PRO A 231 49.34 7.74 2.16
C PRO A 231 50.54 6.84 1.79
N GLY A 232 50.42 5.96 0.79
CA GLY A 232 51.42 4.96 0.42
C GLY A 232 52.21 5.22 -0.87
N ALA A 233 52.05 6.36 -1.53
CA ALA A 233 52.72 6.64 -2.81
C ALA A 233 53.99 7.52 -2.69
N ALA A 234 54.41 7.90 -1.49
CA ALA A 234 55.53 8.86 -1.32
C ALA A 234 56.91 8.22 -1.05
N ASP A 235 57.01 6.96 -0.60
CA ASP A 235 58.27 6.45 -0.02
C ASP A 235 59.08 5.48 -0.90
N ALA A 236 58.85 5.43 -2.22
CA ALA A 236 59.60 4.53 -3.11
C ALA A 236 60.85 5.12 -3.79
N HIS A 237 61.24 6.36 -3.49
CA HIS A 237 62.38 7.01 -4.16
C HIS A 237 63.31 7.78 -3.20
N ALA A 238 64.09 7.05 -2.39
CA ALA A 238 65.28 7.51 -1.66
C ALA A 238 65.89 6.27 -0.97
N HIS A 239 67.13 5.80 -1.12
CA HIS A 239 68.37 6.30 -1.69
C HIS A 239 69.21 5.09 -2.15
N VAL A 240 69.92 5.27 -3.26
CA VAL A 240 71.11 4.50 -3.69
C VAL A 240 72.34 5.17 -3.11
#